data_AF-A0A348UUY1-F1
#
_entry.id   AF-A0A348UUY1-F1
#
_cell.length_a   1.000
_cell.length_b   1.000
_cell.length_c   1.000
_cell.angle_alpha   90.00
_cell.angle_beta   90.00
_cell.angle_gamma   90.00
#
_symmetry.space_group_name_H-M   'P 1'
#
loop_
_entity.id
_entity.type
_entity.pdbx_description
1 polymer ?
#
loop_
_entity_poly.entity_id
_entity_poly.type
_entity_poly.pdbx_seq_one_letter_code
_entity_poly.pdbx_strand_id
1 'polypeptide(L)'
;MKFRLKIYSAIFIVLLSIGISGFMLFENMSLINAIYFSIVTMATVGYGDIHPKTEIGKILTIIIIIGGVGTFLSIVASITDVFVNRREEKIRQEKVNMVLGLFFSEMGNDLLKHFVQFDHEVDGLYKNLKISTEWENEEFNNAYQLLKKHRVSINSHKGDLAALLTCMQSRADLLLRLIENPTIQEHEHFTELLRAIFHLRDELSHRNNLSELLDSDRKHLEGDISRVYNLLIFEWLRYLRYIKKNYGYLFSLAIRTNPFDPEATIAVKN
;
A
#
# COMPACT_ATOMS: atom_id res chain seq x y z
N MET A 1 -19.51 0.16 1.94
CA MET A 1 -19.53 1.57 2.39
C MET A 1 -20.11 2.54 1.34
N LYS A 2 -19.53 2.66 0.14
CA LYS A 2 -20.02 3.59 -0.91
C LYS A 2 -21.48 3.40 -1.31
N PHE A 3 -22.00 2.16 -1.30
CA PHE A 3 -23.40 1.87 -1.63
C PHE A 3 -24.39 2.37 -0.56
N ARG A 4 -24.10 2.15 0.73
CA ARG A 4 -24.94 2.63 1.85
C ARG A 4 -25.01 4.16 1.89
N LEU A 5 -23.86 4.83 1.71
CA LEU A 5 -23.80 6.30 1.63
C LEU A 5 -24.71 6.82 0.50
N LYS A 6 -24.64 6.22 -0.69
CA LYS A 6 -25.51 6.60 -1.82
C LYS A 6 -27.00 6.43 -1.49
N ILE A 7 -27.38 5.33 -0.84
CA ILE A 7 -28.77 5.09 -0.43
C ILE A 7 -29.24 6.15 0.57
N TYR A 8 -28.48 6.38 1.65
CA TYR A 8 -28.88 7.38 2.65
C TYR A 8 -28.93 8.79 2.07
N SER A 9 -27.99 9.16 1.20
CA SER A 9 -28.04 10.43 0.48
C SER A 9 -29.26 10.55 -0.43
N ALA A 10 -29.65 9.48 -1.15
CA ALA A 10 -30.85 9.49 -1.97
C ALA A 10 -32.13 9.67 -1.14
N ILE A 11 -32.28 8.93 -0.03
CA ILE A 11 -33.43 9.06 0.87
C ILE A 11 -33.46 10.46 1.49
N PHE A 12 -32.31 10.99 1.91
CA PHE A 12 -32.21 12.34 2.46
C PHE A 12 -32.66 13.40 1.47
N ILE A 13 -32.23 13.31 0.20
CA ILE A 13 -32.66 14.24 -0.86
C ILE A 13 -34.17 14.14 -1.09
N VAL A 14 -34.74 12.94 -1.12
CA VAL A 14 -36.20 12.75 -1.27
C VAL A 14 -36.96 13.38 -0.11
N LEU A 15 -36.55 13.11 1.13
CA LEU A 15 -37.18 13.70 2.33
C LEU A 15 -37.04 15.23 2.34
N LEU A 16 -35.88 15.75 1.90
CA LEU A 16 -35.63 17.18 1.80
C LEU A 16 -36.55 17.82 0.75
N SER A 17 -36.70 17.22 -0.43
CA SER A 17 -37.62 17.70 -1.46
C SER A 17 -39.08 17.67 -1.00
N ILE A 18 -39.52 16.59 -0.34
CA ILE A 18 -40.86 16.48 0.24
C ILE A 18 -41.08 17.59 1.28
N GLY A 19 -40.10 17.84 2.14
CA GLY A 19 -40.15 18.91 3.13
C GLY A 19 -40.27 20.29 2.51
N ILE A 20 -39.37 20.63 1.58
CA ILE A 20 -39.38 21.92 0.90
C ILE A 20 -40.74 22.16 0.23
N SER A 21 -41.22 21.20 -0.58
CA SER A 21 -42.51 21.34 -1.27
C SER A 21 -43.67 21.44 -0.28
N GLY A 22 -43.69 20.64 0.78
CA GLY A 22 -44.75 20.67 1.78
C GLY A 22 -44.79 21.99 2.57
N PHE A 23 -43.65 22.52 2.98
CA PHE A 23 -43.60 23.81 3.68
C PHE A 23 -43.94 25.00 2.76
N MET A 24 -43.60 24.93 1.47
CA MET A 24 -44.04 25.95 0.51
C MET A 24 -45.57 25.92 0.30
N LEU A 25 -46.17 24.74 0.22
CA LEU A 25 -47.61 24.58 -0.05
C LEU A 25 -48.49 24.82 1.19
N PHE A 26 -48.11 24.28 2.35
CA PHE A 26 -48.96 24.29 3.55
C PHE A 26 -48.62 25.41 4.54
N GLU A 27 -47.38 25.93 4.53
CA GLU A 27 -46.94 27.02 5.41
C GLU A 27 -46.67 28.33 4.66
N ASN A 28 -46.88 28.37 3.32
CA ASN A 28 -46.57 29.52 2.46
C ASN A 28 -45.14 30.06 2.65
N MET A 29 -44.19 29.19 3.01
CA MET A 29 -42.79 29.58 3.16
C MET A 29 -42.20 29.92 1.79
N SER A 30 -41.33 30.93 1.73
CA SER A 30 -40.48 31.13 0.56
C SER A 30 -39.57 29.90 0.36
N LEU A 31 -39.14 29.65 -0.87
CA LEU A 31 -38.24 28.53 -1.19
C LEU A 31 -37.01 28.50 -0.28
N ILE A 32 -36.40 29.68 -0.05
CA ILE A 32 -35.21 29.82 0.80
C ILE A 32 -35.52 29.44 2.25
N ASN A 33 -36.64 29.93 2.81
CA ASN A 33 -37.03 29.62 4.18
C ASN A 33 -37.39 28.14 4.35
N ALA A 34 -38.04 27.53 3.35
CA ALA A 34 -38.37 26.11 3.36
C ALA A 34 -37.11 25.22 3.30
N ILE A 35 -36.13 25.57 2.46
CA ILE A 35 -34.82 24.88 2.41
C ILE A 35 -34.10 25.03 3.74
N TYR A 36 -33.98 26.27 4.24
CA TYR A 36 -33.30 26.58 5.49
C TYR A 36 -33.91 25.82 6.66
N PHE A 37 -35.23 25.90 6.85
CA PHE A 37 -35.94 25.20 7.93
C PHE A 37 -35.75 23.68 7.84
N SER A 38 -35.88 23.11 6.63
CA SER A 38 -35.73 21.66 6.45
C SER A 38 -34.32 21.19 6.81
N ILE A 39 -33.28 21.88 6.33
CA ILE A 39 -31.88 21.52 6.62
C ILE A 39 -31.58 21.68 8.13
N VAL A 40 -31.93 22.82 8.73
CA VAL A 40 -31.69 23.10 10.16
C VAL A 40 -32.39 22.08 11.06
N THR A 41 -33.60 21.67 10.69
CA THR A 41 -34.38 20.67 11.43
C THR A 41 -33.77 19.28 11.29
N MET A 42 -33.47 18.83 10.07
CA MET A 42 -32.88 17.50 9.82
C MET A 42 -31.46 17.38 10.36
N ALA A 43 -30.72 18.48 10.43
CA ALA A 43 -29.40 18.57 11.05
C ALA A 43 -29.45 18.67 12.58
N THR A 44 -30.65 18.64 13.20
CA THR A 44 -30.87 18.74 14.65
C THR A 44 -30.40 20.06 15.29
N VAL A 45 -30.20 21.11 14.49
CA VAL A 45 -29.77 22.43 14.99
C VAL A 45 -30.95 23.18 15.63
N GLY A 46 -32.08 23.24 14.93
CA GLY A 46 -33.36 23.70 15.49
C GLY A 46 -33.35 25.10 16.11
N TYR A 47 -32.92 26.14 15.37
CA TYR A 47 -32.86 27.51 15.90
C TYR A 47 -34.20 28.07 16.42
N GLY A 48 -35.33 27.57 15.91
CA GLY A 48 -36.68 27.96 16.34
C GLY A 48 -37.17 29.31 15.79
N ASP A 49 -36.35 29.99 14.99
CA ASP A 49 -36.65 31.23 14.29
C ASP A 49 -37.75 31.07 13.22
N ILE A 50 -37.76 29.93 12.54
CA ILE A 50 -38.82 29.51 11.60
C ILE A 50 -39.41 28.19 12.09
N HIS A 51 -40.73 28.10 12.14
CA HIS A 51 -41.44 26.89 12.55
C HIS A 51 -42.85 26.82 11.92
N PRO A 52 -43.39 25.61 11.66
CA PRO A 52 -44.73 25.44 11.12
C PRO A 52 -45.79 25.90 12.14
N LYS A 53 -46.81 26.60 11.64
CA LYS A 53 -47.95 27.06 12.45
C LYS A 53 -49.19 26.20 12.22
N THR A 54 -49.31 25.59 11.04
CA THR A 54 -50.45 24.74 10.69
C THR A 54 -50.31 23.34 11.27
N GLU A 55 -51.45 22.68 11.54
CA GLU A 55 -51.45 21.29 12.01
C GLU A 55 -50.80 20.34 10.98
N ILE A 56 -51.03 20.56 9.69
CA ILE A 56 -50.44 19.76 8.60
C ILE A 56 -48.92 19.96 8.57
N GLY A 57 -48.43 21.20 8.67
CA GLY A 57 -47.00 21.51 8.70
C GLY A 57 -46.28 20.92 9.91
N LYS A 58 -46.94 20.87 11.08
CA LYS A 58 -46.41 20.18 12.27
C LYS A 58 -46.29 18.67 12.03
N ILE A 59 -47.32 18.02 11.47
CA ILE A 59 -47.28 16.59 11.15
C ILE A 59 -46.17 16.29 10.14
N LEU A 60 -46.05 17.09 9.09
CA LEU A 60 -44.97 16.98 8.11
C LEU A 60 -43.59 17.09 8.76
N THR A 61 -43.44 18.06 9.68
CA THR A 61 -42.19 18.25 10.43
C THR A 61 -41.84 17.04 11.26
N ILE A 62 -42.80 16.39 11.93
CA ILE A 62 -42.57 15.15 12.69
C ILE A 62 -42.02 14.04 11.78
N ILE A 63 -42.61 13.85 10.60
CA ILE A 63 -42.17 12.83 9.63
C ILE A 63 -40.74 13.12 9.16
N ILE A 64 -40.44 14.39 8.84
CA ILE A 64 -39.12 14.82 8.38
C ILE A 64 -38.08 14.72 9.50
N ILE A 65 -38.43 14.99 10.75
CA ILE A 65 -37.51 14.80 11.88
C ILE A 65 -37.15 13.31 11.98
N ILE A 66 -38.14 12.42 12.04
CA ILE A 66 -37.89 10.98 12.25
C ILE A 66 -37.04 10.40 11.11
N GLY A 67 -37.41 10.67 9.84
CA GLY A 67 -36.66 10.15 8.69
C GLY A 67 -35.38 10.92 8.39
N GLY A 68 -35.44 12.24 8.48
CA GLY A 68 -34.38 13.15 8.07
C GLY A 68 -33.20 13.19 9.03
N VAL A 69 -33.46 13.18 10.34
CA VAL A 69 -32.38 13.13 11.34
C VAL A 69 -31.61 11.80 11.22
N GLY A 70 -32.33 10.68 11.13
CA GLY A 70 -31.69 9.36 10.99
C GLY A 70 -30.83 9.25 9.73
N THR A 71 -31.33 9.76 8.60
CA THR A 71 -30.58 9.75 7.34
C THR A 71 -29.40 10.73 7.37
N PHE A 72 -29.56 11.93 7.93
CA PHE A 72 -28.48 12.91 8.09
C PHE A 72 -27.33 12.36 8.96
N LEU A 73 -27.64 11.82 10.15
CA LEU A 73 -26.64 11.23 11.04
C LEU A 73 -25.92 10.04 10.37
N SER A 74 -26.65 9.22 9.61
CA SER A 74 -26.06 8.09 8.88
C SER A 74 -25.09 8.55 7.79
N ILE A 75 -25.37 9.67 7.11
CA ILE A 75 -24.48 10.28 6.13
C ILE A 75 -23.21 10.79 6.82
N VAL A 76 -23.36 11.55 7.92
CA VAL A 76 -22.22 12.09 8.69
C VAL A 76 -21.33 10.96 9.20
N ALA A 77 -21.90 9.93 9.82
CA ALA A 77 -21.15 8.77 10.30
C ALA A 77 -20.40 8.06 9.15
N SER A 78 -21.08 7.81 8.02
CA SER A 78 -20.47 7.17 6.86
C SER A 78 -19.30 7.99 6.29
N ILE A 79 -19.43 9.33 6.27
CA ILE A 79 -18.35 10.23 5.83
C ILE A 79 -17.17 10.16 6.79
N THR A 80 -17.43 10.21 8.10
CA THR A 80 -16.40 10.06 9.14
C THR A 80 -15.65 8.73 8.98
N ASP A 81 -16.36 7.62 8.79
CA ASP A 81 -15.74 6.31 8.54
C ASP A 81 -14.85 6.31 7.29
N VAL A 82 -15.24 7.01 6.21
CA VAL A 82 -14.38 7.16 5.03
C VAL A 82 -13.06 7.84 5.40
N PHE A 83 -13.11 8.92 6.19
CA PHE A 83 -11.92 9.66 6.59
C PHE A 83 -11.02 8.87 7.54
N VAL A 84 -11.61 8.20 8.53
CA VAL A 84 -10.88 7.35 9.49
C VAL A 84 -10.19 6.21 8.76
N ASN A 85 -10.93 5.43 7.96
CA ASN A 85 -10.36 4.32 7.21
C ASN A 85 -9.24 4.75 6.24
N ARG A 86 -9.38 5.91 5.59
CA ARG A 86 -8.32 6.45 4.73
C ARG A 86 -7.06 6.82 5.51
N ARG A 87 -7.22 7.36 6.72
CA ARG A 87 -6.10 7.70 7.60
C ARG A 87 -5.42 6.44 8.11
N GLU A 88 -6.18 5.45 8.54
CA GLU A 88 -5.67 4.15 8.99
C GLU A 88 -4.91 3.44 7.88
N GLU A 89 -5.45 3.44 6.65
CA GLU A 89 -4.77 2.87 5.48
C GLU A 89 -3.41 3.52 5.24
N LYS A 90 -3.36 4.86 5.31
CA LYS A 90 -2.11 5.60 5.13
C LYS A 90 -1.07 5.26 6.20
N ILE A 91 -1.50 5.21 7.46
CA ILE A 91 -0.64 4.84 8.59
C ILE A 91 -0.15 3.39 8.44
N ARG A 92 -1.03 2.47 8.03
CA ARG A 92 -0.67 1.08 7.77
C ARG A 92 0.39 0.98 6.68
N GLN A 93 0.22 1.68 5.57
CA GLN A 93 1.20 1.70 4.48
C GLN A 93 2.54 2.30 4.93
N GLU A 94 2.53 3.37 5.73
CA GLU A 94 3.73 3.96 6.31
C GLU A 94 4.47 2.97 7.22
N LYS A 95 3.75 2.23 8.07
CA LYS A 95 4.34 1.18 8.91
C LYS A 95 4.98 0.06 8.08
N VAL A 96 4.29 -0.44 7.05
CA VAL A 96 4.86 -1.45 6.13
C VAL A 96 6.15 -0.93 5.51
N ASN A 97 6.14 0.31 5.02
CA ASN A 97 7.31 0.88 4.35
C ASN A 97 8.49 1.13 5.31
N MET A 98 8.22 1.46 6.58
CA MET A 98 9.26 1.54 7.61
C MET A 98 9.91 0.17 7.85
N VAL A 99 9.09 -0.88 7.93
CA VAL A 99 9.56 -2.27 8.10
C VAL A 99 10.35 -2.75 6.88
N LEU A 100 9.90 -2.43 5.65
CA LEU A 100 10.68 -2.65 4.43
C LEU A 100 12.02 -1.95 4.48
N GLY A 101 12.06 -0.73 5.04
CA GLY A 101 13.31 0.00 5.25
C GLY A 101 14.30 -0.74 6.11
N LEU A 102 13.86 -1.28 7.25
CA LEU A 102 14.69 -2.12 8.11
C LEU A 102 15.16 -3.39 7.37
N PHE A 103 14.27 -4.04 6.63
CA PHE A 103 14.62 -5.22 5.85
C PHE A 103 15.71 -4.93 4.81
N PHE A 104 15.55 -3.87 4.00
CA PHE A 104 16.53 -3.52 2.97
C PHE A 104 17.85 -2.97 3.54
N SER A 105 17.81 -2.25 4.67
CA SER A 105 19.03 -1.76 5.32
C SER A 105 19.85 -2.89 5.94
N GLU A 106 19.21 -3.91 6.50
CA GLU A 106 19.90 -4.97 7.23
C GLU A 106 20.28 -6.18 6.36
N MET A 107 19.54 -6.45 5.28
CA MET A 107 19.66 -7.71 4.53
C MET A 107 19.27 -7.62 3.05
N GLY A 108 18.16 -6.94 2.73
CA GLY A 108 17.56 -7.01 1.39
C GLY A 108 18.48 -6.54 0.26
N ASN A 109 19.29 -5.50 0.49
CA ASN A 109 20.25 -5.04 -0.52
C ASN A 109 21.40 -6.04 -0.73
N ASP A 110 21.90 -6.67 0.33
CA ASP A 110 22.98 -7.64 0.21
C ASP A 110 22.49 -8.96 -0.41
N LEU A 111 21.26 -9.37 -0.08
CA LEU A 111 20.59 -10.45 -0.80
C LEU A 111 20.50 -10.17 -2.30
N LEU A 112 20.07 -8.97 -2.69
CA LEU A 112 20.00 -8.60 -4.11
C LEU A 112 21.36 -8.72 -4.79
N LYS A 113 22.45 -8.25 -4.15
CA LYS A 113 23.81 -8.39 -4.69
C LYS A 113 24.18 -9.86 -4.92
N HIS A 114 23.82 -10.75 -4.00
CA HIS A 114 24.05 -12.19 -4.20
C HIS A 114 23.19 -12.74 -5.33
N PHE A 115 21.88 -12.42 -5.38
CA PHE A 115 20.98 -12.93 -6.42
C PHE A 115 21.34 -12.46 -7.84
N VAL A 116 21.76 -11.20 -7.97
CA VAL A 116 22.23 -10.59 -9.22
C VAL A 116 23.35 -11.41 -9.88
N GLN A 117 24.22 -12.06 -9.09
CA GLN A 117 25.31 -12.91 -9.61
C GLN A 117 24.81 -14.19 -10.31
N PHE A 118 23.60 -14.64 -9.98
CA PHE A 118 23.01 -15.81 -10.61
C PHE A 118 22.23 -15.49 -11.89
N ASP A 119 21.82 -14.23 -12.12
CA ASP A 119 21.04 -13.86 -13.31
C ASP A 119 21.93 -13.78 -14.56
N HIS A 120 21.64 -14.62 -15.55
CA HIS A 120 22.36 -14.64 -16.81
C HIS A 120 22.09 -13.39 -17.67
N GLU A 121 20.92 -12.78 -17.53
CA GLU A 121 20.44 -11.67 -18.36
C GLU A 121 20.57 -10.30 -17.66
N VAL A 122 21.44 -10.22 -16.65
CA VAL A 122 21.57 -9.07 -15.75
C VAL A 122 22.02 -7.77 -16.43
N ASP A 123 22.72 -7.84 -17.57
CA ASP A 123 23.26 -6.67 -18.28
C ASP A 123 22.16 -5.67 -18.67
N GLY A 124 20.97 -6.19 -19.04
CA GLY A 124 19.79 -5.37 -19.29
C GLY A 124 19.32 -4.61 -18.05
N LEU A 125 19.46 -5.20 -16.87
CA LEU A 125 19.11 -4.57 -15.60
C LEU A 125 20.14 -3.51 -15.20
N TYR A 126 21.44 -3.78 -15.31
CA TYR A 126 22.50 -2.80 -14.99
C TYR A 126 22.37 -1.50 -15.78
N LYS A 127 22.03 -1.60 -17.07
CA LYS A 127 21.86 -0.41 -17.91
C LYS A 127 20.65 0.44 -17.52
N ASN A 128 19.56 -0.19 -17.10
CA ASN A 128 18.27 0.49 -16.93
C ASN A 128 17.87 0.75 -15.47
N LEU A 129 18.54 0.11 -14.50
CA LEU A 129 18.36 0.30 -13.07
C LEU A 129 19.51 1.12 -12.45
N LYS A 130 20.17 1.96 -13.27
CA LYS A 130 21.10 2.96 -12.77
C LYS A 130 20.33 4.16 -12.20
N ILE A 131 19.95 4.04 -10.94
CA ILE A 131 19.11 5.02 -10.26
C ILE A 131 19.91 6.29 -9.99
N SER A 132 19.31 7.45 -10.32
CA SER A 132 19.88 8.75 -10.04
C SER A 132 18.96 9.57 -9.13
N THR A 133 19.50 10.66 -8.58
CA THR A 133 18.72 11.62 -7.77
C THR A 133 17.60 12.29 -8.55
N GLU A 134 17.71 12.31 -9.88
CA GLU A 134 16.77 12.92 -10.82
C GLU A 134 15.57 12.04 -11.14
N TRP A 135 15.56 10.77 -10.71
CA TRP A 135 14.44 9.88 -10.96
C TRP A 135 13.15 10.42 -10.32
N GLU A 136 12.13 10.53 -11.15
CA GLU A 136 10.76 10.88 -10.81
C GLU A 136 9.85 9.66 -11.00
N ASN A 137 8.55 9.83 -10.76
CA ASN A 137 7.59 8.73 -10.79
C ASN A 137 7.54 7.99 -12.14
N GLU A 138 7.85 8.68 -13.24
CA GLU A 138 7.85 8.12 -14.59
C GLU A 138 9.01 7.12 -14.78
N GLU A 139 10.22 7.46 -14.34
CA GLU A 139 11.39 6.58 -14.40
C GLU A 139 11.16 5.32 -13.58
N PHE A 140 10.59 5.44 -12.38
CA PHE A 140 10.24 4.27 -11.59
C PHE A 140 9.17 3.41 -12.29
N ASN A 141 8.21 4.01 -13.01
CA ASN A 141 7.20 3.25 -13.76
C ASN A 141 7.83 2.53 -14.95
N ASN A 142 8.76 3.17 -15.66
CA ASN A 142 9.52 2.57 -16.75
C ASN A 142 10.37 1.40 -16.25
N ALA A 143 11.08 1.57 -15.14
CA ALA A 143 11.82 0.50 -14.48
C ALA A 143 10.88 -0.67 -14.09
N TYR A 144 9.70 -0.38 -13.53
CA TYR A 144 8.72 -1.40 -13.18
C TYR A 144 8.21 -2.19 -14.41
N GLN A 145 7.94 -1.51 -15.53
CA GLN A 145 7.54 -2.17 -16.77
C GLN A 145 8.67 -2.99 -17.39
N LEU A 146 9.91 -2.52 -17.25
CA LEU A 146 11.09 -3.27 -17.68
C LEU A 146 11.24 -4.56 -16.88
N LEU A 147 11.14 -4.49 -15.55
CA LEU A 147 11.19 -5.67 -14.67
C LEU A 147 10.10 -6.70 -15.02
N LYS A 148 8.90 -6.25 -15.41
CA LYS A 148 7.83 -7.16 -15.86
C LYS A 148 8.15 -7.89 -17.16
N LYS A 149 8.94 -7.28 -18.04
CA LYS A 149 9.35 -7.87 -19.33
C LYS A 149 10.63 -8.68 -19.21
N HIS A 150 11.45 -8.38 -18.20
CA HIS A 150 12.69 -9.09 -17.90
C HIS A 150 12.39 -10.56 -17.62
N ARG A 151 13.08 -11.45 -18.33
CA ARG A 151 13.00 -12.88 -18.06
C ARG A 151 14.20 -13.25 -17.21
N VAL A 152 13.98 -13.34 -15.90
CA VAL A 152 14.99 -13.83 -14.97
C VAL A 152 15.42 -15.24 -15.37
N SER A 153 16.70 -15.41 -15.70
CA SER A 153 17.29 -16.68 -16.09
C SER A 153 18.43 -17.02 -15.14
N ILE A 154 18.11 -17.78 -14.09
CA ILE A 154 19.06 -18.13 -13.03
C ILE A 154 20.00 -19.24 -13.50
N ASN A 155 21.30 -19.06 -13.26
CA ASN A 155 22.32 -20.09 -13.41
C ASN A 155 23.00 -20.33 -12.06
N SER A 156 22.70 -21.48 -11.44
CA SER A 156 23.22 -21.90 -10.14
C SER A 156 24.74 -22.12 -10.09
N HIS A 157 25.44 -22.14 -11.24
CA HIS A 157 26.89 -22.28 -11.31
C HIS A 157 27.64 -20.94 -11.35
N LYS A 158 26.95 -19.83 -11.64
CA LYS A 158 27.58 -18.50 -11.71
C LYS A 158 27.73 -17.82 -10.34
N GLY A 159 26.79 -18.07 -9.43
CA GLY A 159 26.78 -17.47 -8.09
C GLY A 159 27.22 -18.43 -6.99
N ASP A 160 27.48 -17.89 -5.80
CA ASP A 160 27.88 -18.64 -4.62
C ASP A 160 26.67 -18.96 -3.72
N LEU A 161 26.21 -20.22 -3.78
CA LEU A 161 25.10 -20.72 -2.97
C LEU A 161 25.42 -20.71 -1.46
N ALA A 162 26.68 -20.92 -1.07
CA ALA A 162 27.10 -20.95 0.33
C ALA A 162 27.12 -19.53 0.92
N ALA A 163 27.61 -18.55 0.16
CA ALA A 163 27.54 -17.15 0.55
C ALA A 163 26.09 -16.65 0.64
N LEU A 164 25.24 -17.03 -0.31
CA LEU A 164 23.81 -16.71 -0.27
C LEU A 164 23.12 -17.30 0.97
N LEU A 165 23.38 -18.57 1.30
CA LEU A 165 22.87 -19.21 2.51
C LEU A 165 23.36 -18.49 3.77
N THR A 166 24.66 -18.20 3.85
CA THR A 166 25.27 -17.48 4.99
C THR A 166 24.61 -16.11 5.19
N CYS A 167 24.36 -15.37 4.10
CA CYS A 167 23.65 -14.09 4.14
C CYS A 167 22.25 -14.26 4.77
N MET A 168 21.46 -15.23 4.31
CA MET A 168 20.12 -15.50 4.86
C MET A 168 20.14 -15.99 6.33
N GLN A 169 21.15 -16.77 6.72
CA GLN A 169 21.30 -17.28 8.08
C GLN A 169 21.73 -16.19 9.06
N SER A 170 22.61 -15.29 8.65
CA SER A 170 23.14 -14.22 9.50
C SER A 170 22.07 -13.30 10.08
N ARG A 171 20.88 -13.24 9.45
CA ARG A 171 19.75 -12.39 9.82
C ARG A 171 18.45 -13.18 10.03
N ALA A 172 18.54 -14.46 10.40
CA ALA A 172 17.36 -15.31 10.62
C ALA A 172 16.38 -14.74 11.66
N ASP A 173 16.89 -14.18 12.75
CA ASP A 173 16.06 -13.55 13.80
C ASP A 173 15.26 -12.35 13.28
N LEU A 174 15.84 -11.57 12.36
CA LEU A 174 15.14 -10.46 11.73
C LEU A 174 13.98 -10.98 10.89
N LEU A 175 14.20 -11.98 10.03
CA LEU A 175 13.14 -12.56 9.20
C LEU A 175 11.99 -13.12 10.04
N LEU A 176 12.30 -13.76 11.17
CA LEU A 176 11.28 -14.29 12.10
C LEU A 176 10.45 -13.17 12.71
N ARG A 177 11.09 -12.10 13.20
CA ARG A 177 10.37 -10.93 13.72
C ARG A 177 9.53 -10.22 12.65
N LEU A 178 9.98 -10.23 11.40
CA LEU A 178 9.26 -9.61 10.28
C LEU A 178 8.00 -10.40 9.91
N ILE A 179 8.06 -11.73 9.87
CA ILE A 179 6.91 -12.59 9.53
C ILE A 179 5.87 -12.66 10.65
N GLU A 180 6.31 -12.50 11.90
CA GLU A 180 5.43 -12.40 13.08
C GLU A 180 4.73 -11.04 13.20
N ASN A 181 5.17 -10.02 12.44
CA ASN A 181 4.57 -8.68 12.52
C ASN A 181 3.18 -8.66 11.85
N PRO A 182 2.10 -8.34 12.58
CA PRO A 182 0.74 -8.33 12.02
C PRO A 182 0.58 -7.38 10.82
N THR A 183 1.29 -6.25 10.84
CA THR A 183 1.26 -5.27 9.74
C THR A 183 1.80 -5.86 8.45
N ILE A 184 2.78 -6.77 8.54
CA ILE A 184 3.36 -7.45 7.39
C ILE A 184 2.46 -8.58 6.90
N GLN A 185 1.84 -9.34 7.81
CA GLN A 185 0.93 -10.43 7.47
C GLN A 185 -0.26 -9.96 6.60
N GLU A 186 -0.75 -8.74 6.83
CA GLU A 186 -1.79 -8.12 5.99
C GLU A 186 -1.28 -7.70 4.60
N HIS A 187 0.05 -7.64 4.41
CA HIS A 187 0.68 -7.22 3.17
C HIS A 187 1.17 -8.42 2.35
N GLU A 188 0.30 -8.91 1.46
CA GLU A 188 0.50 -10.15 0.68
C GLU A 188 1.88 -10.27 0.02
N HIS A 189 2.34 -9.25 -0.72
CA HIS A 189 3.56 -9.37 -1.53
C HIS A 189 4.83 -9.54 -0.69
N PHE A 190 4.92 -8.81 0.43
CA PHE A 190 6.09 -8.89 1.32
C PHE A 190 6.05 -10.17 2.17
N THR A 191 4.86 -10.61 2.57
CA THR A 191 4.69 -11.92 3.22
C THR A 191 5.12 -13.06 2.30
N GLU A 192 4.73 -13.03 1.02
CA GLU A 192 5.18 -14.03 0.04
C GLU A 192 6.70 -13.99 -0.19
N LEU A 193 7.31 -12.79 -0.20
CA LEU A 193 8.77 -12.66 -0.26
C LEU A 193 9.44 -13.33 0.95
N LEU A 194 8.99 -13.02 2.17
CA LEU A 194 9.56 -13.63 3.38
C LEU A 194 9.41 -15.15 3.35
N ARG A 195 8.24 -15.68 2.97
CA ARG A 195 8.00 -17.12 2.86
C ARG A 195 8.91 -17.78 1.82
N ALA A 196 9.13 -17.12 0.68
CA ALA A 196 10.03 -17.60 -0.36
C ALA A 196 11.49 -17.61 0.12
N ILE A 197 11.94 -16.59 0.86
CA ILE A 197 13.28 -16.53 1.48
C ILE A 197 13.45 -17.68 2.46
N PHE A 198 12.47 -17.89 3.35
CA PHE A 198 12.50 -18.99 4.31
C PHE A 198 12.58 -20.35 3.62
N HIS A 199 11.75 -20.57 2.61
CA HIS A 199 11.76 -21.82 1.85
C HIS A 199 13.12 -22.09 1.20
N LEU A 200 13.69 -21.09 0.50
CA LEU A 200 15.00 -21.24 -0.14
C LEU A 200 16.12 -21.48 0.89
N ARG A 201 16.10 -20.76 2.01
CA ARG A 201 17.07 -20.95 3.10
C ARG A 201 16.98 -22.36 3.67
N ASP A 202 15.78 -22.83 3.94
CA ASP A 202 15.55 -24.14 4.54
C ASP A 202 16.00 -25.24 3.55
N GLU A 203 15.64 -25.13 2.27
CA GLU A 203 16.07 -26.04 1.20
C GLU A 203 17.60 -26.10 1.04
N LEU A 204 18.30 -24.96 1.14
CA LEU A 204 19.77 -24.91 1.08
C LEU A 204 20.43 -25.47 2.34
N SER A 205 19.86 -25.22 3.52
CA SER A 205 20.45 -25.63 4.81
C SER A 205 20.37 -27.12 5.11
N HIS A 206 19.44 -27.84 4.48
CA HIS A 206 19.31 -29.30 4.61
C HIS A 206 20.27 -30.06 3.68
N ARG A 207 21.06 -29.37 2.86
CA ARG A 207 21.98 -29.99 1.90
C ARG A 207 23.39 -30.08 2.51
N ASN A 208 23.94 -31.30 2.55
CA ASN A 208 25.23 -31.58 3.20
C ASN A 208 26.43 -30.88 2.51
N ASN A 209 26.40 -30.74 1.17
CA ASN A 209 27.44 -30.08 0.40
C ASN A 209 26.84 -29.32 -0.79
N LEU A 210 26.92 -27.99 -0.77
CA LEU A 210 26.41 -27.13 -1.84
C LEU A 210 27.32 -27.08 -3.07
N SER A 211 28.56 -27.54 -2.96
CA SER A 211 29.52 -27.62 -4.08
C SER A 211 29.25 -28.83 -4.97
N GLU A 212 28.68 -29.91 -4.42
CA GLU A 212 28.49 -31.21 -5.07
C GLU A 212 27.00 -31.57 -5.25
N LEU A 213 26.21 -30.62 -5.72
CA LEU A 213 24.78 -30.83 -5.99
C LEU A 213 24.56 -31.54 -7.34
N LEU A 214 23.56 -32.42 -7.38
CA LEU A 214 23.08 -33.02 -8.64
C LEU A 214 22.47 -31.95 -9.55
N ASP A 215 22.53 -32.15 -10.87
CA ASP A 215 21.96 -31.20 -11.83
C ASP A 215 20.45 -30.97 -11.64
N SER A 216 19.71 -32.01 -11.23
CA SER A 216 18.29 -31.89 -10.90
C SER A 216 18.03 -30.99 -9.69
N ASP A 217 18.89 -31.06 -8.67
CA ASP A 217 18.82 -30.22 -7.49
C ASP A 217 19.16 -28.77 -7.81
N ARG A 218 20.20 -28.56 -8.61
CA ARG A 218 20.59 -27.24 -9.12
C ARG A 218 19.45 -26.57 -9.88
N LYS A 219 18.81 -27.30 -10.79
CA LYS A 219 17.67 -26.80 -11.56
C LYS A 219 16.45 -26.49 -10.68
N HIS A 220 16.22 -27.27 -9.62
CA HIS A 220 15.18 -26.97 -8.64
C HIS A 220 15.46 -25.65 -7.91
N LEU A 221 16.68 -25.50 -7.38
CA LEU A 221 17.13 -24.29 -6.69
C LEU A 221 17.10 -23.05 -7.60
N GLU A 222 17.39 -23.19 -8.90
CA GLU A 222 17.25 -22.09 -9.86
C GLU A 222 15.83 -21.53 -9.90
N GLY A 223 14.81 -22.39 -9.78
CA GLY A 223 13.41 -21.98 -9.70
C GLY A 223 13.09 -21.21 -8.41
N ASP A 224 13.59 -21.67 -7.27
CA ASP A 224 13.35 -21.00 -5.99
C ASP A 224 14.13 -19.68 -5.86
N ILE A 225 15.38 -19.66 -6.32
CA ILE A 225 16.17 -18.43 -6.46
C ILE A 225 15.45 -17.43 -7.36
N SER A 226 14.95 -17.87 -8.52
CA SER A 226 14.20 -17.01 -9.44
C SER A 226 12.95 -16.43 -8.77
N ARG A 227 12.22 -17.24 -7.98
CA ARG A 227 11.04 -16.79 -7.24
C ARG A 227 11.39 -15.70 -6.23
N VAL A 228 12.40 -15.93 -5.40
CA VAL A 228 12.84 -14.95 -4.38
C VAL A 228 13.35 -13.68 -5.05
N TYR A 229 14.21 -13.83 -6.04
CA TYR A 229 14.81 -12.70 -6.74
C TYR A 229 13.76 -11.82 -7.38
N ASN A 230 12.81 -12.39 -8.14
CA ASN A 230 11.71 -11.62 -8.73
C ASN A 230 10.93 -10.81 -7.69
N LEU A 231 10.48 -11.45 -6.61
CA LEU A 231 9.75 -10.75 -5.54
C LEU A 231 10.59 -9.63 -4.91
N LEU A 232 11.87 -9.90 -4.65
CA LEU A 232 12.77 -8.99 -3.97
C LEU A 232 13.06 -7.72 -4.79
N ILE A 233 13.25 -7.82 -6.11
CA ILE A 233 13.54 -6.66 -6.96
C ILE A 233 12.32 -5.73 -7.04
N PHE A 234 11.11 -6.28 -7.15
CA PHE A 234 9.89 -5.46 -7.16
C PHE A 234 9.69 -4.74 -5.83
N GLU A 235 9.94 -5.43 -4.72
CA GLU A 235 9.87 -4.82 -3.38
C GLU A 235 10.93 -3.74 -3.20
N TRP A 236 12.13 -3.95 -3.73
CA TRP A 236 13.20 -2.97 -3.70
C TRP A 236 12.86 -1.71 -4.48
N LEU A 237 12.37 -1.84 -5.72
CA LEU A 237 11.99 -0.69 -6.53
C LEU A 237 10.87 0.13 -5.87
N ARG A 238 9.92 -0.57 -5.24
CA ARG A 238 8.82 0.05 -4.49
C ARG A 238 9.32 0.78 -3.25
N TYR A 239 10.23 0.18 -2.50
CA TYR A 239 10.88 0.78 -1.35
C TYR A 239 11.67 2.04 -1.76
N LEU A 240 12.43 1.98 -2.86
CA LEU A 240 13.18 3.14 -3.37
C LEU A 240 12.29 4.32 -3.75
N ARG A 241 11.18 4.05 -4.45
CA ARG A 241 10.17 5.08 -4.75
C ARG A 241 9.63 5.71 -3.47
N TYR A 242 9.38 4.91 -2.43
CA TYR A 242 8.89 5.40 -1.15
C TYR A 242 9.90 6.32 -0.45
N ILE A 243 11.17 5.90 -0.35
CA ILE A 243 12.19 6.73 0.33
C ILE A 243 12.57 7.97 -0.49
N LYS A 244 12.53 7.94 -1.83
CA LYS A 244 12.69 9.17 -2.66
C LYS A 244 11.66 10.23 -2.28
N LYS A 245 10.41 9.82 -2.09
CA LYS A 245 9.30 10.72 -1.76
C LYS A 245 9.37 11.27 -0.33
N ASN A 246 9.82 10.47 0.64
CA ASN A 246 9.66 10.79 2.07
C ASN A 246 10.99 11.00 2.83
N TYR A 247 12.11 10.46 2.35
CA TYR A 247 13.39 10.40 3.06
C TYR A 247 14.59 10.56 2.10
N GLY A 248 14.85 11.79 1.65
CA GLY A 248 15.90 12.06 0.65
C GLY A 248 17.30 11.56 1.04
N TYR A 249 17.65 11.58 2.33
CA TYR A 249 18.94 11.06 2.81
C TYR A 249 19.05 9.53 2.68
N LEU A 250 17.98 8.78 2.97
CA LEU A 250 17.93 7.33 2.76
C LEU A 250 18.01 7.00 1.27
N PHE A 251 17.33 7.77 0.43
CA PHE A 251 17.39 7.58 -1.02
C PHE A 251 18.81 7.82 -1.57
N SER A 252 19.48 8.87 -1.11
CA SER A 252 20.89 9.14 -1.46
C SER A 252 21.81 7.98 -1.07
N LEU A 253 21.63 7.41 0.13
CA LEU A 253 22.38 6.22 0.54
C LEU A 253 22.07 5.01 -0.34
N ALA A 254 20.79 4.77 -0.63
CA ALA A 254 20.35 3.63 -1.42
C ALA A 254 20.86 3.67 -2.87
N ILE A 255 21.02 4.87 -3.46
CA ILE A 255 21.70 5.05 -4.75
C ILE A 255 23.17 4.59 -4.66
N ARG A 256 23.89 4.99 -3.60
CA ARG A 256 25.31 4.63 -3.41
C ARG A 256 25.53 3.16 -3.08
N THR A 257 24.48 2.46 -2.66
CA THR A 257 24.51 1.02 -2.36
C THR A 257 23.66 0.22 -3.35
N ASN A 258 23.39 0.76 -4.54
CA ASN A 258 22.52 0.14 -5.52
C ASN A 258 23.07 -1.25 -5.93
N PRO A 259 22.33 -2.34 -5.72
CA PRO A 259 22.78 -3.69 -6.08
C PRO A 259 22.90 -3.91 -7.61
N PHE A 260 22.35 -3.00 -8.41
CA PHE A 260 22.43 -3.01 -9.88
C PHE A 260 23.43 -2.00 -10.45
N ASP A 261 24.31 -1.45 -9.63
CA ASP A 261 25.44 -0.65 -10.10
C ASP A 261 26.75 -1.29 -9.61
N PRO A 262 27.47 -2.02 -10.48
CA PRO A 262 28.75 -2.64 -10.13
C PRO A 262 29.81 -1.66 -9.64
N GLU A 263 29.69 -0.38 -10.00
CA GLU A 263 30.60 0.71 -9.63
C GLU A 263 30.11 1.47 -8.38
N ALA A 264 29.04 1.01 -7.72
CA ALA A 264 28.48 1.64 -6.55
C ALA A 264 29.50 1.66 -5.39
N THR A 265 29.88 2.86 -4.96
CA THR A 265 30.75 3.08 -3.79
C THR A 265 30.07 3.93 -2.74
N ILE A 266 30.19 3.53 -1.47
CA ILE A 266 29.61 4.23 -0.31
C ILE A 266 30.20 5.64 -0.12
N ALA A 267 31.43 5.87 -0.61
CA ALA A 267 32.13 7.14 -0.50
C ALA A 267 31.38 8.28 -1.22
N VAL A 268 31.22 9.42 -0.54
CA VAL A 268 30.75 10.66 -1.16
C VAL A 268 31.92 11.19 -2.01
N LYS A 269 31.82 11.07 -3.34
CA LYS A 269 32.75 11.76 -4.24
C LYS A 269 32.35 13.24 -4.24
N ASN A 270 33.26 14.09 -3.77
CA ASN A 270 33.14 15.55 -3.82
C ASN A 270 33.07 16.06 -5.26
#